data_AF-I0KHK9-F1
#
_entry.id   AF-I0KHK9-F1
#
_cell.length_a   1.000
_cell.length_b   1.000
_cell.length_c   1.000
_cell.angle_alpha   90.00
_cell.angle_beta   90.00
_cell.angle_gamma   90.00
#
_symmetry.space_group_name_H-M   'P 1'
#
loop_
_entity.id
_entity.type
_entity.pdbx_description
1 polymer ?
#
loop_
_entity_poly.entity_id
_entity_poly.type
_entity_poly.pdbx_seq_one_letter_code
_entity_poly.pdbx_strand_id
1 'polypeptide(L)'
;MQTEDNVLLTPTGHQFHLHARDGIRSVRIDRVVSENDLSFAHYPALSLSVYDEANFLLRSEELHAHVQPGEPSQAHLSKTFALWESLTIGIDTHGEAFDFLLRVYYTINPD
;
A
#
# COMPACT_ATOMS: atom_id res chain seq x y z
N MET A 1 -0.50 -30.97 9.06
CA MET A 1 0.25 -30.19 8.05
C MET A 1 0.37 -28.79 8.62
N GLN A 2 1.59 -28.27 8.75
CA GLN A 2 1.77 -26.83 9.00
C GLN A 2 1.41 -26.13 7.70
N THR A 3 0.30 -25.42 7.69
CA THR A 3 -0.02 -24.43 6.66
C THR A 3 0.96 -23.28 6.88
N GLU A 4 1.86 -23.05 5.94
CA GLU A 4 2.78 -21.92 6.01
C GLU A 4 1.98 -20.63 5.79
N ASP A 5 2.09 -19.70 6.75
CA ASP A 5 1.53 -18.35 6.63
C ASP A 5 2.28 -17.60 5.53
N ASN A 6 1.68 -17.55 4.34
CA ASN A 6 2.29 -16.97 3.16
C ASN A 6 1.48 -15.77 2.67
N VAL A 7 2.15 -14.64 2.43
CA VAL A 7 1.61 -13.52 1.67
C VAL A 7 2.10 -13.62 0.24
N LEU A 8 1.17 -13.59 -0.71
CA LEU A 8 1.51 -13.45 -2.11
C LEU A 8 1.31 -12.00 -2.54
N LEU A 9 2.38 -11.38 -3.01
CA LEU A 9 2.37 -10.04 -3.61
C LEU A 9 2.50 -10.18 -5.12
N THR A 10 1.47 -9.73 -5.85
CA THR A 10 1.45 -9.74 -7.31
C THR A 10 1.50 -8.30 -7.82
N PRO A 11 2.65 -7.81 -8.29
CA PRO A 11 2.75 -6.47 -8.85
C PRO A 11 2.12 -6.40 -10.26
N THR A 12 1.34 -5.35 -10.52
CA THR A 12 0.70 -5.06 -11.81
C THR A 12 0.81 -3.56 -12.11
N GLY A 13 1.86 -3.14 -12.82
CA GLY A 13 2.10 -1.72 -13.09
C GLY A 13 2.31 -0.92 -11.80
N HIS A 14 1.46 0.08 -11.53
CA HIS A 14 1.48 0.91 -10.31
C HIS A 14 0.67 0.31 -9.15
N GLN A 15 0.29 -0.96 -9.25
CA GLN A 15 -0.53 -1.65 -8.26
C GLN A 15 0.17 -2.89 -7.73
N PHE A 16 -0.19 -3.29 -6.53
CA PHE A 16 0.15 -4.58 -5.94
C PHE A 16 -1.11 -5.21 -5.41
N HIS A 17 -1.32 -6.47 -5.77
CA HIS A 17 -2.35 -7.29 -5.17
C HIS A 17 -1.71 -8.07 -4.03
N LEU A 18 -2.22 -7.84 -2.82
CA LEU A 18 -1.87 -8.60 -1.64
C LEU A 18 -2.96 -9.66 -1.44
N HIS A 19 -2.59 -10.91 -1.65
CA HIS A 19 -3.44 -12.03 -1.33
C HIS A 19 -3.06 -12.55 0.06
N ALA A 20 -4.01 -12.51 0.99
CA ALA A 20 -3.87 -13.22 2.24
C ALA A 20 -4.28 -14.68 2.04
N ARG A 21 -3.48 -15.59 2.60
CA ARG A 21 -3.90 -16.96 2.86
C ARG A 21 -3.91 -17.18 4.36
N ASP A 22 -4.78 -18.09 4.79
CA ASP A 22 -4.88 -18.72 6.11
C ASP A 22 -4.34 -17.89 7.28
N GLY A 23 -5.23 -17.20 8.00
CA GLY A 23 -4.91 -16.58 9.29
C GLY A 23 -4.58 -15.08 9.26
N ILE A 24 -4.30 -14.50 8.10
CA ILE A 24 -4.10 -13.05 7.97
C ILE A 24 -5.44 -12.33 7.93
N ARG A 25 -5.72 -11.51 8.96
CA ARG A 25 -7.01 -10.81 9.11
C ARG A 25 -6.94 -9.32 8.81
N SER A 26 -5.74 -8.76 8.79
CA SER A 26 -5.55 -7.34 8.58
C SER A 26 -4.17 -7.01 8.01
N VAL A 27 -4.14 -5.93 7.25
CA VAL A 27 -2.93 -5.33 6.69
C VAL A 27 -2.87 -3.87 7.12
N ARG A 28 -1.71 -3.43 7.60
CA ARG A 28 -1.39 -2.04 7.86
C ARG A 28 -0.45 -1.52 6.78
N ILE A 29 -0.88 -0.48 6.08
CA ILE A 29 -0.04 0.32 5.20
C ILE A 29 0.63 1.40 6.07
N ASP A 30 1.94 1.29 6.26
CA ASP A 30 2.70 2.18 7.14
C ASP A 30 3.12 3.45 6.40
N ARG A 31 3.82 3.28 5.29
CA ARG A 31 4.37 4.38 4.49
C ARG A 31 4.61 4.01 3.03
N VAL A 32 4.64 5.04 2.19
CA VAL A 32 5.15 5.01 0.82
C VAL A 32 6.43 5.82 0.77
N VAL A 33 7.46 5.30 0.10
CA VAL A 33 8.74 5.98 -0.09
C VAL A 33 8.96 6.20 -1.58
N SER A 34 9.22 7.44 -1.99
CA SER A 34 9.66 7.74 -3.36
C SER A 34 11.06 7.17 -3.58
N GLU A 35 11.25 6.39 -4.64
CA GLU A 35 12.57 5.96 -5.11
C GLU A 35 13.11 6.85 -6.24
N ASN A 36 12.31 7.81 -6.69
CA ASN A 36 12.73 8.82 -7.65
C ASN A 36 13.70 9.84 -7.01
N ASP A 37 14.44 10.55 -7.86
CA ASP A 37 15.26 11.71 -7.44
C ASP A 37 14.43 12.84 -6.82
N LEU A 38 13.12 12.88 -7.13
CA LEU A 38 12.18 13.92 -6.71
C LEU A 38 11.29 13.44 -5.56
N SER A 39 10.94 14.38 -4.68
CA SER A 39 10.10 14.13 -3.51
C SER A 39 8.61 14.22 -3.83
N PHE A 40 7.74 13.83 -2.89
CA PHE A 40 6.29 13.92 -3.06
C PHE A 40 5.76 15.34 -3.28
N ALA A 41 6.53 16.37 -2.89
CA ALA A 41 6.18 17.76 -3.18
C ALA A 41 6.19 18.08 -4.69
N HIS A 42 6.98 17.34 -5.48
CA HIS A 42 7.00 17.48 -6.94
C HIS A 42 5.80 16.80 -7.60
N TYR A 43 5.20 15.82 -6.92
CA TYR A 43 4.11 15.01 -7.44
C TYR A 43 2.86 15.13 -6.55
N PRO A 44 2.27 16.33 -6.41
CA PRO A 44 1.19 16.58 -5.45
C PRO A 44 -0.06 15.75 -5.75
N ALA A 45 -0.28 15.36 -7.00
CA ALA A 45 -1.45 14.59 -7.40
C ALA A 45 -1.34 13.09 -7.07
N LEU A 46 -0.15 12.55 -6.74
CA LEU A 46 -0.03 11.12 -6.45
C LEU A 46 -0.94 10.73 -5.30
N SER A 47 -1.77 9.71 -5.53
CA SER A 47 -2.67 9.18 -4.50
C SER A 47 -2.48 7.69 -4.32
N LEU A 48 -2.56 7.23 -3.07
CA LEU A 48 -2.64 5.81 -2.75
C LEU A 48 -4.11 5.42 -2.65
N SER A 49 -4.50 4.43 -3.44
CA SER A 49 -5.84 3.88 -3.45
C SER A 49 -5.82 2.42 -3.00
N VAL A 50 -6.79 2.04 -2.19
CA VAL A 50 -6.95 0.68 -1.64
C VAL A 50 -8.33 0.17 -2.00
N TYR A 51 -8.38 -1.02 -2.60
CA TYR A 51 -9.59 -1.69 -3.03
C TYR A 51 -9.69 -3.08 -2.39
N ASP A 52 -10.92 -3.51 -2.11
CA ASP A 52 -11.20 -4.90 -1.68
C ASP A 52 -11.21 -5.89 -2.86
N GLU A 53 -11.47 -7.16 -2.56
CA GLU A 53 -11.56 -8.25 -3.55
C GLU A 53 -12.67 -8.06 -4.59
N ALA A 54 -13.70 -7.26 -4.28
CA ALA A 54 -14.79 -6.93 -5.18
C ALA A 54 -14.51 -5.65 -5.99
N ASN A 55 -13.30 -5.10 -5.90
CA ASN A 55 -12.87 -3.84 -6.49
C ASN A 55 -13.63 -2.60 -5.99
N PHE A 56 -14.22 -2.65 -4.79
CA PHE A 56 -14.74 -1.45 -4.15
C PHE A 56 -13.60 -0.63 -3.55
N LEU A 57 -13.61 0.67 -3.81
CA LEU A 57 -12.66 1.60 -3.24
C LEU A 57 -12.92 1.73 -1.74
N LEU A 58 -11.98 1.26 -0.93
CA LEU A 58 -12.02 1.41 0.52
C LEU A 58 -11.48 2.78 0.95
N ARG A 59 -10.43 3.26 0.27
CA ARG A 59 -9.78 4.52 0.58
C ARG A 59 -8.95 5.04 -0.59
N SER A 60 -8.90 6.35 -0.76
CA SER A 60 -7.96 7.05 -1.64
C SER A 60 -7.46 8.31 -0.93
N GLU A 61 -6.15 8.50 -0.87
CA GLU A 61 -5.52 9.66 -0.22
C GLU A 61 -4.32 10.17 -1.02
N GLU A 62 -4.20 11.49 -1.14
CA GLU A 62 -3.05 12.15 -1.75
C GLU A 62 -1.81 12.00 -0.85
N LEU A 63 -0.71 11.49 -1.40
CA LEU A 63 0.49 11.15 -0.63
C LEU A 63 1.19 12.36 -0.04
N HIS A 64 1.15 13.50 -0.75
CA HIS A 64 1.82 14.72 -0.30
C HIS A 64 1.24 15.24 1.03
N ALA A 65 -0.04 14.97 1.33
CA ALA A 65 -0.68 15.35 2.58
C ALA A 65 -0.15 14.60 3.80
N HIS A 66 0.59 13.50 3.58
CA HIS A 66 1.15 12.63 4.61
C HIS A 66 2.68 12.78 4.77
N VAL A 67 3.26 13.77 4.09
CA VAL A 67 4.71 14.03 4.11
C VAL A 67 5.10 14.85 5.33
N GLN A 68 6.19 14.46 5.98
CA GLN A 68 6.75 15.23 7.10
C GLN A 68 7.89 16.14 6.61
N PRO A 69 8.06 17.35 7.17
CA PRO A 69 9.11 18.29 6.73
C PRO A 69 10.55 17.73 6.77
N GLY A 70 10.83 16.77 7.68
CA GLY A 70 12.15 16.14 7.79
C GLY A 70 12.38 14.96 6.84
N GLU A 71 11.33 14.44 6.21
CA GLU A 71 11.38 13.24 5.36
C GLU A 71 10.51 13.44 4.10
N PRO A 72 10.88 14.37 3.19
CA PRO A 72 10.02 14.77 2.07
C PRO A 72 9.77 13.64 1.05
N SER A 73 10.62 12.60 1.04
CA SER A 73 10.47 11.41 0.20
C SER A 73 9.61 10.31 0.84
N GLN A 74 9.05 10.52 2.03
CA GLN A 74 8.22 9.53 2.73
C GLN A 74 6.84 10.09 3.06
N ALA A 75 5.80 9.37 2.64
CA ALA A 75 4.41 9.63 3.00
C ALA A 75 3.98 8.65 4.10
N HIS A 76 3.70 9.15 5.30
CA HIS A 76 3.37 8.35 6.48
C HIS A 76 1.85 8.22 6.67
N LEU A 77 1.32 7.02 6.42
CA LEU A 77 -0.13 6.75 6.36
C LEU A 77 -0.65 6.08 7.64
N SER A 78 0.06 5.03 8.10
CA SER A 78 -0.30 4.22 9.27
C SER A 78 -1.78 3.79 9.29
N LYS A 79 -2.30 3.27 8.17
CA LYS A 79 -3.71 2.84 8.02
C LYS A 79 -3.84 1.33 8.04
N THR A 80 -4.79 0.82 8.80
CA THR A 80 -5.10 -0.61 8.88
C THR A 80 -6.40 -0.91 8.14
N PHE A 81 -6.39 -1.97 7.34
CA PHE A 81 -7.52 -2.49 6.58
C PHE A 81 -7.80 -3.92 7.04
N ALA A 82 -9.08 -4.25 7.23
CA ALA A 82 -9.52 -5.62 7.37
C ALA A 82 -9.35 -6.32 6.01
N LEU A 83 -8.97 -7.59 6.04
CA LEU A 83 -8.68 -8.38 4.86
C LEU A 83 -9.42 -9.71 4.96
N TRP A 84 -10.21 -10.03 3.94
CA TRP A 84 -10.93 -11.29 3.84
C TRP A 84 -10.22 -12.27 2.90
N GLU A 85 -10.04 -11.88 1.63
CA GLU A 85 -9.31 -12.68 0.63
C GLU A 85 -8.11 -11.93 0.07
N SER A 86 -8.33 -10.72 -0.44
CA SER A 86 -7.27 -9.92 -1.05
C SER A 86 -7.52 -8.42 -0.91
N LEU A 87 -6.45 -7.64 -0.97
CA LEU A 87 -6.50 -6.19 -1.12
C LEU A 87 -5.68 -5.80 -2.33
N THR A 88 -6.20 -4.87 -3.12
CA THR A 88 -5.42 -4.20 -4.17
C THR A 88 -4.97 -2.85 -3.66
N ILE A 89 -3.67 -2.62 -3.62
CA ILE A 89 -3.07 -1.35 -3.21
C ILE A 89 -2.42 -0.74 -4.46
N GLY A 90 -2.88 0.44 -4.86
CA GLY A 90 -2.39 1.12 -6.06
C GLY A 90 -1.92 2.53 -5.77
N ILE A 91 -1.00 3.01 -6.59
CA ILE A 91 -0.70 4.44 -6.73
C ILE A 91 -1.33 4.93 -8.03
N ASP A 92 -2.22 5.92 -7.93
CA ASP A 92 -2.64 6.67 -9.10
C ASP A 92 -1.56 7.71 -9.40
N THR A 93 -0.87 7.52 -10.53
CA THR A 93 0.21 8.39 -10.97
C THR A 93 -0.24 9.57 -11.80
N HIS A 94 -1.50 9.59 -12.25
CA HIS A 94 -2.03 10.63 -13.14
C HIS A 94 -1.16 10.90 -14.40
N GLY A 95 -0.48 9.87 -14.91
CA GLY A 95 0.37 9.95 -16.10
C GLY A 95 1.85 10.20 -15.81
N GLU A 96 2.25 10.34 -14.55
CA GLU A 96 3.65 10.46 -14.15
C GLU A 96 4.34 9.10 -14.07
N ALA A 97 5.63 9.05 -14.42
CA ALA A 97 6.49 7.90 -14.14
C ALA A 97 6.99 7.97 -12.70
N PHE A 98 6.59 7.01 -11.87
CA PHE A 98 6.86 7.05 -10.44
C PHE A 98 7.24 5.67 -9.90
N ASP A 99 8.48 5.56 -9.41
CA ASP A 99 9.00 4.39 -8.72
C ASP A 99 8.93 4.58 -7.19
N PHE A 100 8.56 3.52 -6.48
CA PHE A 100 8.29 3.62 -5.05
C PHE A 100 8.41 2.32 -4.29
N LEU A 101 8.70 2.45 -3.00
CA LEU A 101 8.59 1.36 -2.02
C LEU A 101 7.34 1.53 -1.17
N LEU A 102 6.61 0.45 -0.97
CA LEU A 102 5.49 0.38 -0.04
C LEU A 102 5.88 -0.47 1.17
N ARG A 103 5.74 0.07 2.38
CA ARG A 103 5.91 -0.70 3.62
C ARG A 103 4.56 -1.12 4.16
N VAL A 104 4.31 -2.43 4.15
CA VAL A 104 3.13 -3.06 4.72
C VAL A 104 3.50 -3.97 5.88
N TYR A 105 2.61 -4.05 6.87
CA TYR A 105 2.64 -5.04 7.94
C TYR A 105 1.35 -5.83 7.88
N TYR A 106 1.38 -7.10 8.27
CA TYR A 106 0.17 -7.91 8.34
C TYR A 106 0.17 -8.70 9.64
N THR A 107 -1.03 -9.08 10.07
CA THR A 107 -1.19 -9.98 11.22
C THR A 107 -1.02 -11.42 10.74
N ILE A 108 -0.16 -12.17 11.39
CA ILE A 108 -0.12 -13.63 11.26
C ILE A 108 -0.90 -14.15 12.44
N ASN A 109 -1.92 -14.99 12.23
CA ASN A 109 -2.74 -15.48 13.33
C ASN A 109 -1.82 -16.22 14.32
N PRO A 110 -1.70 -15.76 15.58
CA PRO A 110 -0.75 -16.31 16.55
C PRO A 110 -1.36 -17.48 17.35
N ASP A 111 -2.35 -18.20 16.78
CA ASP A 111 -3.05 -19.29 17.48
C ASP A 111 -2.07 -20.33 18.06
#